data_AF-A0A970YRQ0-F1
#
_entry.id   AF-A0A970YRQ0-F1
#
_cell.length_a   1.000
_cell.length_b   1.000
_cell.length_c   1.000
_cell.angle_alpha   90.00
_cell.angle_beta   90.00
_cell.angle_gamma   90.00
#
_symmetry.space_group_name_H-M   'P 1'
#
loop_
_entity.id
_entity.type
_entity.pdbx_description
1 polymer ?
#
loop_
_entity_poly.entity_id
_entity_poly.type
_entity_poly.pdbx_seq_one_letter_code
_entity_poly.pdbx_strand_id
1 'polypeptide(L)'
;MNEIIDRTEQEEIASAREAYRQELIGKFNPQKLKVIRKELFPSPRDPAVTFRDGNVTFNAACIKSFEGVVYVNLSFDEDQKFFSVSACDENDKQALRWCVAKGDKRSSRRMRCPEFTDYLYELMGWDKKCRYKVLGYLVPYGDELYYVFDLNWKQTFNEKPKKGEEPVDENGEPIQVDIRKGYFSEDIAHTFGVPLEQHKAETEVTEIDGFVNIAMLTGPRKVNNPTEDRGGD
;
A
#
# COMPACT_ATOMS: atom_id res chain seq x y z
N MET A 1 20.36 -31.57 41.10
CA MET A 1 21.64 -31.00 40.62
C MET A 1 21.44 -30.38 39.24
N ASN A 2 20.89 -31.11 38.25
CA ASN A 2 20.57 -30.56 36.93
C ASN A 2 19.58 -29.38 36.93
N GLU A 3 18.53 -29.41 37.77
CA GLU A 3 17.57 -28.29 37.89
C GLU A 3 18.17 -27.00 38.49
N ILE A 4 19.18 -27.13 39.36
CA ILE A 4 19.81 -25.96 40.00
C ILE A 4 20.76 -25.29 39.00
N ILE A 5 21.47 -26.08 38.20
CA ILE A 5 22.36 -25.60 37.14
C ILE A 5 21.54 -24.89 36.05
N ASP A 6 20.43 -25.50 35.60
CA ASP A 6 19.52 -24.89 34.61
C ASP A 6 18.92 -23.56 35.11
N ARG A 7 18.53 -23.48 36.38
CA ARG A 7 18.02 -22.22 36.97
C ARG A 7 19.09 -21.14 37.07
N THR A 8 20.32 -21.51 37.38
CA THR A 8 21.45 -20.58 37.49
C THR A 8 21.86 -20.04 36.10
N GLU A 9 21.89 -20.91 35.08
CA GLU A 9 22.11 -20.50 33.69
C GLU A 9 20.99 -19.58 33.17
N GLN A 10 19.72 -19.85 33.51
CA GLN A 10 18.61 -18.97 33.16
C GLN A 10 18.67 -17.60 33.84
N GLU A 11 19.08 -17.56 35.12
CA GLU A 11 19.29 -16.32 35.89
C GLU A 11 20.46 -15.50 35.31
N GLU A 12 21.56 -16.14 34.90
CA GLU A 12 22.69 -15.49 34.21
C GLU A 12 22.30 -14.95 32.83
N ILE A 13 21.55 -15.71 32.04
CA ILE A 13 21.01 -15.25 30.74
C ILE A 13 20.07 -14.06 30.93
N ALA A 14 19.22 -14.08 31.95
CA ALA A 14 18.33 -12.96 32.27
C ALA A 14 19.13 -11.71 32.68
N SER A 15 20.16 -11.88 33.50
CA SER A 15 21.08 -10.80 33.90
C SER A 15 21.83 -10.21 32.71
N ALA A 16 22.36 -11.05 31.82
CA ALA A 16 23.03 -10.61 30.60
C ALA A 16 22.09 -9.86 29.64
N ARG A 17 20.84 -10.33 29.51
CA ARG A 17 19.79 -9.65 28.72
C ARG A 17 19.45 -8.27 29.29
N GLU A 18 19.35 -8.15 30.62
CA GLU A 18 19.06 -6.87 31.26
C GLU A 18 20.24 -5.89 31.14
N ALA A 19 21.48 -6.37 31.31
CA ALA A 19 22.68 -5.54 31.07
C ALA A 19 22.73 -5.00 29.63
N TYR A 20 22.47 -5.85 28.64
CA TYR A 20 22.41 -5.44 27.23
C TYR A 20 21.26 -4.45 26.97
N ARG A 21 20.11 -4.65 27.61
CA ARG A 21 18.98 -3.70 27.53
C ARG A 21 19.36 -2.31 28.05
N GLN A 22 20.06 -2.23 29.18
CA GLN A 22 20.51 -0.94 29.73
C GLN A 22 21.52 -0.24 28.79
N GLU A 23 22.42 -1.01 28.17
CA GLU A 23 23.33 -0.48 27.14
C GLU A 23 22.56 0.08 25.94
N LEU A 24 21.53 -0.64 25.46
CA LEU A 24 20.66 -0.18 24.38
C LEU A 24 19.95 1.12 24.75
N ILE A 25 19.38 1.22 25.96
CA ILE A 25 18.71 2.43 26.43
C ILE A 25 19.66 3.63 26.41
N GLY A 26 20.90 3.46 26.86
CA GLY A 26 21.90 4.54 26.85
C GLY A 26 22.32 4.99 25.44
N LYS A 27 22.24 4.12 24.44
CA LYS A 27 22.59 4.43 23.03
C LYS A 27 21.39 4.84 22.18
N PHE A 28 20.17 4.53 22.61
CA PHE A 28 18.96 4.73 21.83
C PHE A 28 18.66 6.23 21.64
N ASN A 29 18.49 6.64 20.40
CA ASN A 29 18.21 8.02 20.03
C ASN A 29 17.05 8.04 19.00
N PRO A 30 15.82 8.34 19.44
CA PRO A 30 14.64 8.43 18.57
C PRO A 30 14.78 9.41 17.39
N GLN A 31 15.54 10.49 17.55
CA GLN A 31 15.71 11.53 16.54
C GLN A 31 16.54 11.06 15.34
N LYS A 32 17.32 9.99 15.50
CA LYS A 32 18.06 9.34 14.40
C LYS A 32 17.26 8.25 13.70
N LEU A 33 16.06 7.91 14.18
CA LEU A 33 15.23 6.88 13.57
C LEU A 33 14.55 7.40 12.31
N LYS A 34 14.40 6.52 11.33
CA LYS A 34 13.60 6.72 10.13
C LYS A 34 12.45 5.73 10.13
N VAL A 35 11.27 6.18 9.74
CA VAL A 35 10.16 5.26 9.48
C VAL A 35 10.45 4.54 8.17
N ILE A 36 10.32 3.22 8.20
CA ILE A 36 10.56 2.41 7.01
C ILE A 36 9.32 2.48 6.11
N ARG A 37 9.53 2.81 4.84
CA ARG A 37 8.52 2.84 3.79
C ARG A 37 7.82 1.49 3.69
N LYS A 38 6.49 1.50 3.80
CA LYS A 38 5.66 0.30 3.70
C LYS A 38 5.77 -0.35 2.31
N GLU A 39 6.00 0.46 1.28
CA GLU A 39 6.18 0.06 -0.11
C GLU A 39 7.30 -0.98 -0.28
N LEU A 40 8.33 -0.93 0.58
CA LEU A 40 9.44 -1.88 0.58
C LEU A 40 9.05 -3.28 1.07
N PHE A 41 7.88 -3.44 1.68
CA PHE A 41 7.34 -4.70 2.19
C PHE A 41 6.09 -5.11 1.39
N PRO A 42 6.26 -5.69 0.18
CA PRO A 42 5.14 -6.04 -0.66
C PRO A 42 4.24 -7.10 -0.01
N SER A 43 2.99 -6.74 0.25
CA SER A 43 1.97 -7.65 0.77
C SER A 43 0.79 -7.76 -0.20
N PRO A 44 0.26 -8.97 -0.47
CA PRO A 44 -0.97 -9.13 -1.24
C PRO A 44 -2.21 -8.64 -0.48
N ARG A 45 -2.09 -8.38 0.83
CA ARG A 45 -3.20 -7.90 1.68
C ARG A 45 -3.34 -6.39 1.70
N ASP A 46 -2.35 -5.65 1.19
CA ASP A 46 -2.43 -4.21 1.08
C ASP A 46 -3.20 -3.83 -0.19
N PRO A 47 -4.18 -2.93 -0.12
CA PRO A 47 -4.87 -2.41 -1.29
C PRO A 47 -3.85 -1.85 -2.30
N ALA A 48 -4.03 -2.22 -3.57
CA ALA A 48 -3.14 -1.76 -4.62
C ALA A 48 -3.85 -1.70 -5.96
N VAL A 49 -3.48 -0.70 -6.76
CA VAL A 49 -3.86 -0.58 -8.17
C VAL A 49 -2.65 -0.95 -9.04
N THR A 50 -2.89 -1.55 -10.19
CA THR A 50 -1.88 -1.79 -11.21
C THR A 50 -2.32 -1.18 -12.53
N PHE A 51 -1.50 -0.28 -13.05
CA PHE A 51 -1.61 0.31 -14.38
C PHE A 51 -0.76 -0.50 -15.35
N ARG A 52 -1.36 -0.88 -16.47
CA ARG A 52 -0.72 -1.52 -17.62
C ARG A 52 -1.14 -0.76 -18.87
N ASP A 53 -0.35 -0.89 -19.93
CA ASP A 53 -0.76 -0.43 -21.26
C ASP A 53 -2.14 -1.04 -21.63
N GLY A 54 -3.15 -0.18 -21.80
CA GLY A 54 -4.50 -0.56 -22.16
C GLY A 54 -5.46 -0.90 -21.01
N ASN A 55 -5.01 -1.02 -19.76
CA ASN A 55 -5.91 -1.42 -18.66
C ASN A 55 -5.43 -1.08 -17.24
N VAL A 56 -6.42 -0.96 -16.34
CA VAL A 56 -6.22 -0.83 -14.89
C VAL A 56 -6.83 -2.02 -14.17
N THR A 57 -6.20 -2.48 -13.09
CA THR A 57 -6.72 -3.55 -12.23
C THR A 57 -6.43 -3.25 -10.77
N PHE A 58 -7.45 -3.38 -9.92
CA PHE A 58 -7.31 -3.32 -8.47
C PHE A 58 -7.05 -4.72 -7.91
N ASN A 59 -6.35 -4.86 -6.80
CA ASN A 59 -6.16 -6.19 -6.21
C ASN A 59 -7.37 -6.61 -5.34
N ALA A 60 -7.33 -7.85 -4.85
CA ALA A 60 -8.41 -8.39 -4.02
C ALA A 60 -8.57 -7.64 -2.68
N ALA A 61 -7.50 -7.02 -2.16
CA ALA A 61 -7.58 -6.23 -0.94
C ALA A 61 -8.47 -4.99 -1.12
N CYS A 62 -8.40 -4.31 -2.27
CA CYS A 62 -9.32 -3.20 -2.58
C CYS A 62 -10.78 -3.65 -2.53
N ILE A 63 -11.09 -4.77 -3.20
CA ILE A 63 -12.47 -5.29 -3.29
C ILE A 63 -13.00 -5.77 -1.94
N LYS A 64 -12.12 -6.33 -1.10
CA LYS A 64 -12.50 -6.82 0.22
C LYS A 64 -12.81 -5.69 1.20
N SER A 65 -12.03 -4.61 1.18
CA SER A 65 -12.24 -3.49 2.11
C SER A 65 -13.39 -2.57 1.71
N PHE A 66 -13.73 -2.51 0.41
CA PHE A 66 -14.97 -1.89 -0.09
C PHE A 66 -16.08 -2.95 -0.22
N GLU A 67 -16.59 -3.38 0.94
CA GLU A 67 -17.64 -4.40 0.98
C GLU A 67 -18.93 -3.90 0.31
N GLY A 68 -19.59 -4.74 -0.50
CA GLY A 68 -20.81 -4.38 -1.24
C GLY A 68 -20.63 -3.52 -2.50
N VAL A 69 -19.52 -2.78 -2.65
CA VAL A 69 -19.34 -1.85 -3.78
C VAL A 69 -19.00 -2.56 -5.10
N VAL A 70 -19.87 -2.42 -6.10
CA VAL A 70 -19.69 -3.02 -7.45
C VAL A 70 -19.34 -1.99 -8.52
N TYR A 71 -19.78 -0.74 -8.33
CA TYR A 71 -19.53 0.38 -9.22
C TYR A 71 -18.80 1.48 -8.48
N VAL A 72 -17.88 2.14 -9.18
CA VAL A 72 -17.03 3.19 -8.63
C VAL A 72 -16.88 4.34 -9.62
N ASN A 73 -16.65 5.53 -9.10
CA ASN A 73 -16.10 6.65 -9.85
C ASN A 73 -14.58 6.65 -9.71
N LEU A 74 -13.90 7.06 -10.78
CA LEU A 74 -12.45 7.24 -10.78
C LEU A 74 -12.15 8.73 -10.97
N SER A 75 -11.30 9.28 -10.12
CA SER A 75 -10.90 10.69 -10.18
C SER A 75 -9.37 10.80 -10.17
N PHE A 76 -8.83 11.83 -10.80
CA PHE A 76 -7.39 12.05 -10.88
C PHE A 76 -7.06 13.52 -10.61
N ASP A 77 -6.17 13.75 -9.66
CA ASP A 77 -5.57 15.04 -9.37
C ASP A 77 -4.27 15.16 -10.17
N GLU A 78 -4.26 16.02 -11.18
CA GLU A 78 -3.09 16.22 -12.04
C GLU A 78 -1.94 16.94 -11.33
N ASP A 79 -2.17 17.73 -10.30
CA ASP A 79 -1.09 18.44 -9.61
C ASP A 79 -0.39 17.53 -8.61
N GLN A 80 -1.18 16.82 -7.78
CA GLN A 80 -0.64 15.89 -6.78
C GLN A 80 -0.30 14.52 -7.35
N LYS A 81 -0.79 14.19 -8.56
CA LYS A 81 -0.75 12.84 -9.15
C LYS A 81 -1.48 11.80 -8.30
N PHE A 82 -2.57 12.20 -7.64
CA PHE A 82 -3.40 11.28 -6.86
C PHE A 82 -4.49 10.68 -7.74
N PHE A 83 -4.55 9.36 -7.79
CA PHE A 83 -5.66 8.64 -8.38
C PHE A 83 -6.57 8.16 -7.27
N SER A 84 -7.87 8.46 -7.36
CA SER A 84 -8.83 8.11 -6.32
C SER A 84 -10.02 7.33 -6.85
N VAL A 85 -10.62 6.56 -5.94
CA VAL A 85 -11.78 5.70 -6.21
C VAL A 85 -12.79 5.89 -5.09
N SER A 86 -14.03 6.22 -5.45
CA SER A 86 -15.18 6.29 -4.53
C SER A 86 -16.31 5.38 -5.02
N ALA A 87 -17.17 4.94 -4.10
CA ALA A 87 -18.34 4.16 -4.45
C ALA A 87 -19.37 5.05 -5.18
N CYS A 88 -20.14 4.46 -6.10
CA CYS A 88 -21.22 5.16 -6.78
C CYS A 88 -22.37 4.20 -7.14
N ASP A 89 -23.51 4.77 -7.55
CA ASP A 89 -24.64 3.99 -8.05
C ASP A 89 -24.35 3.47 -9.46
N GLU A 90 -24.94 2.34 -9.84
CA GLU A 90 -24.74 1.77 -11.18
C GLU A 90 -25.27 2.65 -12.32
N ASN A 91 -26.22 3.53 -12.00
CA ASN A 91 -26.85 4.44 -12.96
C ASN A 91 -26.18 5.82 -13.01
N ASP A 92 -25.16 6.05 -12.18
CA ASP A 92 -24.41 7.30 -12.23
C ASP A 92 -23.69 7.45 -13.57
N LYS A 93 -23.64 8.68 -14.09
CA LYS A 93 -23.14 8.99 -15.44
C LYS A 93 -21.74 8.42 -15.72
N GLN A 94 -20.88 8.38 -14.72
CA GLN A 94 -19.49 7.93 -14.81
C GLN A 94 -19.24 6.60 -14.08
N ALA A 95 -20.29 5.86 -13.76
CA ALA A 95 -20.19 4.61 -13.02
C ALA A 95 -19.36 3.58 -13.78
N LEU A 96 -18.28 3.11 -13.16
CA LEU A 96 -17.43 2.07 -13.72
C LEU A 96 -17.50 0.80 -12.86
N ARG A 97 -17.87 -0.30 -13.50
CA ARG A 97 -17.92 -1.60 -12.83
C ARG A 97 -16.52 -2.18 -12.66
N TRP A 98 -15.94 -2.02 -11.46
CA TRP A 98 -14.61 -2.53 -11.08
C TRP A 98 -14.61 -3.94 -10.46
N CYS A 99 -15.78 -4.46 -10.09
CA CYS A 99 -15.92 -5.74 -9.39
C CYS A 99 -16.89 -6.66 -10.13
N VAL A 100 -16.56 -7.95 -10.18
CA VAL A 100 -17.48 -9.02 -10.56
C VAL A 100 -17.98 -9.67 -9.26
N ALA A 101 -19.28 -9.59 -9.03
CA ALA A 101 -19.97 -10.28 -7.94
C ALA A 101 -20.81 -11.43 -8.51
N LYS A 102 -20.59 -12.65 -8.01
CA LYS A 102 -21.37 -13.85 -8.36
C LYS A 102 -21.68 -14.64 -7.08
N GLY A 103 -22.89 -14.49 -6.56
CA GLY A 103 -23.23 -14.93 -5.21
C GLY A 103 -22.29 -14.27 -4.20
N ASP A 104 -21.74 -15.04 -3.27
CA ASP A 104 -20.83 -14.53 -2.24
C ASP A 104 -19.39 -14.29 -2.75
N LYS A 105 -19.08 -14.68 -3.99
CA LYS A 105 -17.74 -14.51 -4.56
C LYS A 105 -17.64 -13.17 -5.26
N ARG A 106 -16.66 -12.36 -4.79
CA ARG A 106 -16.31 -11.07 -5.38
C ARG A 106 -14.86 -11.10 -5.87
N SER A 107 -14.64 -10.63 -7.08
CA SER A 107 -13.30 -10.54 -7.67
C SER A 107 -13.12 -9.21 -8.39
N SER A 108 -11.89 -8.70 -8.38
CA SER A 108 -11.54 -7.53 -9.17
C SER A 108 -11.69 -7.79 -10.66
N ARG A 109 -12.08 -6.76 -11.40
CA ARG A 109 -12.20 -6.76 -12.84
C ARG A 109 -11.01 -6.04 -13.47
N ARG A 110 -10.47 -6.60 -14.55
CA ARG A 110 -9.59 -5.86 -15.46
C ARG A 110 -10.43 -4.83 -16.23
N MET A 111 -10.15 -3.56 -16.03
CA MET A 111 -10.84 -2.46 -16.67
C MET A 111 -10.04 -2.03 -17.90
N ARG A 112 -10.55 -2.31 -19.11
CA ARG A 112 -9.92 -1.89 -20.37
C ARG A 112 -10.16 -0.39 -20.60
N CYS A 113 -9.10 0.36 -20.82
CA CYS A 113 -9.14 1.82 -20.92
C CYS A 113 -7.91 2.40 -21.65
N PRO A 114 -7.65 2.04 -22.93
CA PRO A 114 -6.43 2.41 -23.63
C PRO A 114 -6.21 3.92 -23.73
N GLU A 115 -7.25 4.70 -24.02
CA GLU A 115 -7.13 6.15 -24.16
C GLU A 115 -6.72 6.81 -22.83
N PHE A 116 -7.27 6.34 -21.71
CA PHE A 116 -6.90 6.82 -20.38
C PHE A 116 -5.46 6.43 -20.03
N THR A 117 -5.05 5.17 -20.25
CA THR A 117 -3.70 4.75 -19.91
C THR A 117 -2.66 5.38 -20.82
N ASP A 118 -2.99 5.66 -22.08
CA ASP A 118 -2.09 6.36 -23.01
C ASP A 118 -1.76 7.76 -22.48
N TYR A 119 -2.79 8.52 -22.12
CA TYR A 119 -2.62 9.86 -21.57
C TYR A 119 -1.91 9.84 -20.21
N LEU A 120 -2.27 8.90 -19.33
CA LEU A 120 -1.60 8.76 -18.02
C LEU A 120 -0.11 8.45 -18.17
N TYR A 121 0.26 7.55 -19.09
CA TYR A 121 1.67 7.21 -19.31
C TYR A 121 2.46 8.40 -19.88
N GLU A 122 1.86 9.16 -20.80
CA GLU A 122 2.46 10.39 -21.32
C GLU A 122 2.65 11.43 -20.21
N LEU A 123 1.60 11.72 -19.44
CA LEU A 123 1.62 12.69 -18.34
C LEU A 123 2.66 12.34 -17.27
N MET A 124 2.84 11.06 -16.99
CA MET A 124 3.76 10.57 -15.95
C MET A 124 5.18 10.28 -16.47
N GLY A 125 5.42 10.37 -17.79
CA GLY A 125 6.68 9.95 -18.40
C GLY A 125 6.98 8.46 -18.19
N TRP A 126 5.94 7.62 -18.18
CA TRP A 126 6.06 6.18 -17.95
C TRP A 126 6.30 5.40 -19.24
N ASP A 127 7.08 4.32 -19.15
CA ASP A 127 7.36 3.40 -20.26
C ASP A 127 6.24 2.37 -20.41
N LYS A 128 5.64 2.30 -21.60
CA LYS A 128 4.61 1.32 -21.98
C LYS A 128 5.09 -0.14 -21.97
N LYS A 129 6.41 -0.38 -21.95
CA LYS A 129 7.00 -1.70 -21.73
C LYS A 129 7.04 -2.09 -20.25
N CYS A 130 6.58 -1.22 -19.36
CA CYS A 130 6.45 -1.46 -17.94
C CYS A 130 4.99 -1.41 -17.48
N ARG A 131 4.77 -2.01 -16.31
CA ARG A 131 3.56 -1.85 -15.50
C ARG A 131 3.91 -1.26 -14.15
N TYR A 132 2.96 -0.54 -13.59
CA TYR A 132 3.16 0.24 -12.39
C TYR A 132 2.16 -0.17 -11.33
N LYS A 133 2.65 -0.64 -10.19
CA LYS A 133 1.84 -0.98 -9.03
C LYS A 133 1.97 0.11 -7.98
N VAL A 134 0.85 0.59 -7.49
CA VAL A 134 0.78 1.66 -6.48
C VAL A 134 -0.05 1.16 -5.30
N LEU A 135 0.44 1.39 -4.08
CA LEU A 135 -0.31 1.08 -2.86
C LEU A 135 -1.43 2.11 -2.64
N GLY A 136 -2.56 1.64 -2.13
CA GLY A 136 -3.73 2.46 -1.86
C GLY A 136 -4.01 2.61 -0.37
N TYR A 137 -4.51 3.77 0.00
CA TYR A 137 -4.91 4.11 1.36
C TYR A 137 -6.38 4.51 1.39
N LEU A 138 -7.08 4.13 2.46
CA LEU A 138 -8.47 4.50 2.69
C LEU A 138 -8.53 5.82 3.43
N VAL A 139 -9.16 6.82 2.81
CA VAL A 139 -9.28 8.18 3.31
C VAL A 139 -10.77 8.52 3.43
N PRO A 140 -11.29 8.74 4.65
CA PRO A 140 -12.64 9.27 4.82
C PRO A 140 -12.66 10.76 4.49
N TYR A 141 -13.71 11.21 3.78
CA TYR A 141 -13.96 12.61 3.51
C TYR A 141 -15.47 12.87 3.51
N GLY A 142 -15.93 13.71 4.45
CA GLY A 142 -17.36 13.83 4.74
C GLY A 142 -17.98 12.47 5.11
N ASP A 143 -19.10 12.13 4.46
CA ASP A 143 -19.80 10.85 4.63
C ASP A 143 -19.32 9.75 3.66
N GLU A 144 -18.28 10.04 2.88
CA GLU A 144 -17.76 9.13 1.86
C GLU A 144 -16.38 8.60 2.21
N LEU A 145 -16.05 7.45 1.61
CA LEU A 145 -14.75 6.82 1.72
C LEU A 145 -14.10 6.78 0.35
N TYR A 146 -12.81 7.13 0.33
CA TYR A 146 -12.01 7.15 -0.88
C TYR A 146 -10.86 6.16 -0.74
N TYR A 147 -10.59 5.39 -1.78
CA TYR A 147 -9.24 4.92 -2.01
C TYR A 147 -8.44 6.05 -2.65
N VAL A 148 -7.25 6.32 -2.11
CA VAL A 148 -6.28 7.25 -2.69
C VAL A 148 -4.99 6.48 -2.98
N PHE A 149 -4.51 6.61 -4.22
CA PHE A 149 -3.27 6.04 -4.72
C PHE A 149 -2.35 7.19 -5.15
N ASP A 150 -1.21 7.35 -4.48
CA ASP A 150 -0.21 8.34 -4.88
C ASP A 150 0.69 7.74 -5.98
N LEU A 151 0.54 8.23 -7.21
CA LEU A 151 1.28 7.71 -8.35
C LEU A 151 2.74 8.14 -8.39
N ASN A 152 3.18 9.08 -7.54
CA ASN A 152 4.60 9.41 -7.39
C ASN A 152 5.36 8.20 -6.82
N TRP A 153 4.71 7.43 -5.93
CA TRP A 153 5.28 6.24 -5.29
C TRP A 153 4.79 4.95 -5.94
N LYS A 154 5.44 4.61 -7.05
CA LYS A 154 5.17 3.37 -7.81
C LYS A 154 6.26 2.32 -7.65
N GLN A 155 5.85 1.06 -7.63
CA GLN A 155 6.72 -0.06 -7.92
C GLN A 155 6.60 -0.40 -9.41
N THR A 156 7.71 -0.30 -10.12
CA THR A 156 7.81 -0.59 -11.56
C THR A 156 8.13 -2.05 -11.77
N PHE A 157 7.48 -2.67 -12.75
CA PHE A 157 7.80 -4.01 -13.21
C PHE A 157 7.87 -4.02 -14.73
N ASN A 158 8.84 -4.73 -15.27
CA ASN A 158 8.90 -4.96 -16.70
C ASN A 158 7.72 -5.83 -17.16
N GLU A 159 7.15 -5.49 -18.31
CA GLU A 159 6.20 -6.36 -19.01
C GLU A 159 6.90 -7.43 -19.82
N LYS A 160 6.14 -8.46 -20.19
CA LYS A 160 6.64 -9.48 -21.10
C LYS A 160 6.91 -8.84 -22.47
N PRO A 161 8.12 -8.99 -23.04
CA PRO A 161 8.41 -8.51 -24.39
C PRO A 161 7.41 -9.05 -25.41
N LYS A 162 7.11 -8.24 -26.43
CA LYS A 162 6.24 -8.70 -27.52
C LYS A 162 6.94 -9.81 -28.30
N LYS A 163 6.17 -10.68 -28.96
CA LYS A 163 6.73 -11.79 -29.73
C LYS A 163 7.64 -11.24 -30.84
N GLY A 164 8.92 -11.60 -30.81
CA GLY A 164 9.92 -11.14 -31.77
C GLY A 164 10.70 -9.89 -31.34
N GLU A 165 10.45 -9.37 -30.14
CA GLU A 165 11.24 -8.28 -29.56
C GLU A 165 12.33 -8.87 -28.66
N GLU A 166 13.60 -8.57 -28.97
CA GLU A 166 14.74 -8.86 -28.08
C GLU A 166 14.98 -7.62 -27.22
N PRO A 167 14.69 -7.69 -25.90
CA PRO A 167 15.02 -6.60 -25.01
C PRO A 167 16.54 -6.46 -24.93
N VAL A 168 17.01 -5.24 -25.16
CA VAL A 168 18.42 -4.88 -25.11
C VAL A 168 18.65 -3.85 -24.01
N ASP A 169 19.87 -3.78 -23.50
CA ASP A 169 20.31 -2.70 -22.61
C ASP A 169 20.59 -1.39 -23.35
N GLU A 170 21.08 -0.39 -22.64
CA GLU A 170 21.49 0.92 -23.19
C GLU A 170 22.62 0.83 -24.23
N ASN A 171 23.38 -0.27 -24.25
CA ASN A 171 24.47 -0.54 -25.18
C ASN A 171 24.03 -1.39 -26.39
N GLY A 172 22.76 -1.82 -26.41
CA GLY A 172 22.22 -2.69 -27.45
C GLY A 172 22.49 -4.19 -27.23
N GLU A 173 22.95 -4.59 -26.05
CA GLU A 173 23.19 -6.00 -25.72
C GLU A 173 21.92 -6.70 -25.24
N PRO A 174 21.61 -7.93 -25.70
CA PRO A 174 20.43 -8.67 -25.26
C PRO A 174 20.43 -8.93 -23.76
N ILE A 175 19.32 -8.61 -23.09
CA ILE A 175 19.13 -8.83 -21.66
C ILE A 175 17.97 -9.78 -21.36
N GLN A 176 18.06 -10.51 -20.25
CA GLN A 176 16.88 -11.20 -19.72
C GLN A 176 16.06 -10.25 -18.85
N VAL A 177 14.79 -10.08 -19.22
CA VAL A 177 13.85 -9.25 -18.49
C VAL A 177 13.17 -10.05 -17.39
N ASP A 178 13.46 -9.73 -16.12
CA ASP A 178 12.71 -10.26 -14.99
C ASP A 178 11.37 -9.50 -14.85
N ILE A 179 10.28 -10.16 -15.23
CA ILE A 179 8.93 -9.60 -15.15
C ILE A 179 8.33 -9.65 -13.74
N ARG A 180 8.93 -10.41 -12.81
CA ARG A 180 8.40 -10.63 -11.45
C ARG A 180 9.08 -9.73 -10.42
N LYS A 181 10.34 -9.39 -10.63
CA LYS A 181 11.09 -8.48 -9.75
C LYS A 181 10.68 -7.04 -10.03
N GLY A 182 9.91 -6.47 -9.10
CA GLY A 182 9.60 -5.05 -9.11
C GLY A 182 10.76 -4.23 -8.54
N TYR A 183 10.90 -3.00 -9.00
CA TYR A 183 11.91 -2.05 -8.53
C TYR A 183 11.28 -0.68 -8.32
N PHE A 184 11.93 0.13 -7.49
CA PHE A 184 11.56 1.53 -7.27
C PHE A 184 12.58 2.45 -7.94
N SER A 185 12.22 3.71 -8.11
CA SER A 185 13.18 4.74 -8.50
C SER A 185 14.24 4.96 -7.41
N GLU A 186 15.39 5.53 -7.78
CA GLU A 186 16.57 5.63 -6.90
C GLU A 186 16.30 6.41 -5.61
N ASP A 187 15.42 7.41 -5.66
CA ASP A 187 14.94 8.19 -4.52
C ASP A 187 14.21 7.35 -3.46
N ILE A 188 13.73 6.15 -3.84
CA ILE A 188 13.06 5.21 -2.96
C ILE A 188 13.95 3.99 -2.66
N ALA A 189 14.57 3.38 -3.69
CA ALA A 189 15.27 2.09 -3.56
C ALA A 189 16.44 2.11 -2.55
N HIS A 190 17.02 3.28 -2.33
CA HIS A 190 18.16 3.47 -1.42
C HIS A 190 17.82 4.31 -0.19
N THR A 191 16.54 4.44 0.15
CA THR A 191 16.09 5.17 1.34
C THR A 191 15.23 4.27 2.24
N PHE A 192 15.43 4.35 3.56
CA PHE A 192 14.51 3.70 4.49
C PHE A 192 13.16 4.42 4.50
N GLY A 193 13.16 5.75 4.39
CA GLY A 193 11.99 6.61 4.46
C GLY A 193 12.37 7.94 5.11
N VAL A 194 11.40 8.57 5.77
CA VAL A 194 11.57 9.89 6.41
C VAL A 194 11.93 9.75 7.90
N PRO A 195 12.60 10.75 8.51
CA PRO A 195 12.81 10.79 9.95
C PRO A 195 11.52 10.61 10.75
N LEU A 196 11.62 9.99 11.94
CA LEU A 196 10.46 9.70 12.79
C LEU A 196 9.66 10.95 13.17
N GLU A 197 10.34 12.07 13.39
CA GLU A 197 9.70 13.35 13.72
C GLU A 197 8.91 13.93 12.54
N GLN A 198 9.50 13.89 11.33
CA GLN A 198 8.80 14.28 10.10
C GLN A 198 7.57 13.40 9.86
N HIS A 199 7.71 12.08 9.99
CA HIS A 199 6.58 11.17 9.86
C HIS A 199 5.47 11.50 10.87
N LYS A 200 5.80 11.81 12.13
CA LYS A 200 4.80 12.21 13.12
C LYS A 200 4.07 13.49 12.71
N ALA A 201 4.79 14.51 12.26
CA ALA A 201 4.17 15.75 11.79
C ALA A 201 3.26 15.52 10.57
N GLU A 202 3.66 14.66 9.63
CA GLU A 202 2.87 14.30 8.44
C GLU A 202 1.64 13.41 8.78
N THR A 203 1.70 12.64 9.87
CA THR A 203 0.65 11.71 10.30
C THR A 203 -0.19 12.21 11.46
N GLU A 204 0.14 13.35 12.05
CA GLU A 204 -0.66 14.00 13.06
C GLU A 204 -2.01 14.40 12.45
N VAL A 205 -3.07 13.85 13.04
CA VAL A 205 -4.45 14.06 12.61
C VAL A 205 -4.77 15.55 12.79
N THR A 206 -4.80 16.27 11.68
CA THR A 206 -5.36 17.62 11.61
C THR A 206 -6.70 17.53 10.89
N GLU A 207 -7.76 18.00 11.53
CA GLU A 207 -9.02 18.27 10.84
C GLU A 207 -8.80 19.53 9.99
N ILE A 208 -8.75 19.36 8.66
CA ILE A 208 -8.67 20.47 7.71
C ILE A 208 -9.85 20.30 6.76
N ASP A 209 -10.82 21.23 6.79
CA ASP A 209 -11.92 21.32 5.81
C ASP A 209 -12.62 19.97 5.49
N GLY A 210 -12.90 19.17 6.53
CA GLY A 210 -13.57 17.87 6.40
C GLY A 210 -12.66 16.68 6.04
N PHE A 211 -11.35 16.90 5.86
CA PHE A 211 -10.34 15.85 5.79
C PHE A 211 -9.89 15.44 7.20
N VAL A 212 -9.86 14.14 7.44
CA VAL A 212 -9.05 13.54 8.51
C VAL A 212 -7.84 12.91 7.82
N ASN A 213 -6.64 13.43 8.03
CA ASN A 213 -5.42 12.77 7.55
C ASN A 213 -5.24 11.45 8.32
N ILE A 214 -5.56 10.31 7.71
CA ILE A 214 -5.49 8.99 8.34
C ILE A 214 -4.48 8.10 7.61
N ALA A 215 -3.22 8.18 8.04
CA ALA A 215 -2.19 7.23 7.64
C ALA A 215 -2.32 5.84 8.31
N MET A 216 -3.40 5.53 9.04
CA MET A 216 -3.59 4.21 9.67
C MET A 216 -5.05 3.71 9.67
N LEU A 217 -5.55 3.28 8.52
CA LEU A 217 -6.67 2.34 8.44
C LEU A 217 -6.32 1.17 7.51
N THR A 218 -5.26 0.43 7.83
CA THR A 218 -5.12 -0.96 7.36
C THR A 218 -5.48 -1.91 8.48
N GLY A 219 -6.79 -2.16 8.61
CA GLY A 219 -7.35 -3.21 9.45
C GLY A 219 -8.75 -2.83 9.93
N PRO A 220 -9.78 -3.68 9.74
CA PRO A 220 -11.06 -3.46 10.40
C PRO A 220 -10.82 -3.53 11.92
N ARG A 221 -11.12 -2.43 12.64
CA ARG A 221 -11.32 -2.51 14.09
C ARG A 221 -12.48 -3.48 14.31
N LYS A 222 -12.18 -4.68 14.81
CA LYS A 222 -13.21 -5.46 15.50
C LYS A 222 -13.63 -4.61 16.68
N VAL A 223 -14.85 -4.06 16.61
CA VAL A 223 -15.51 -3.51 17.77
C VAL A 223 -15.80 -4.69 18.69
N ASN A 224 -14.94 -4.90 19.69
CA ASN A 224 -15.26 -5.77 20.80
C ASN A 224 -16.29 -5.02 21.63
N ASN A 225 -17.57 -5.38 21.51
CA ASN A 225 -18.56 -4.98 22.49
C ASN A 225 -18.17 -5.59 23.84
N PRO A 226 -17.98 -4.80 24.91
CA PRO A 226 -17.89 -5.37 26.23
C PRO A 226 -19.26 -5.95 26.58
N THR A 227 -19.24 -7.23 26.95
CA THR A 227 -20.33 -7.95 27.62
C THR A 227 -20.93 -7.11 28.74
N GLU A 228 -22.23 -6.86 28.69
CA GLU A 228 -23.02 -6.43 29.85
C GLU A 228 -22.92 -7.52 30.92
N ASP A 229 -22.17 -7.20 31.96
CA ASP A 229 -22.22 -7.84 33.26
C ASP A 229 -23.58 -7.48 33.89
N ARG A 230 -24.51 -8.43 33.93
CA ARG A 230 -25.70 -8.36 34.79
C ARG A 230 -25.56 -9.41 35.87
N GLY A 231 -24.84 -9.05 36.93
CA GLY A 231 -24.98 -9.64 38.24
C GLY A 231 -26.00 -8.85 39.08
N GLY A 232 -26.98 -9.58 39.64
CA GLY A 232 -27.62 -9.35 40.94
C GLY A 232 -28.40 -8.04 41.16
N ASP A 233 -29.73 -8.13 41.18
CA ASP A 233 -30.52 -8.39 42.41
C ASP A 233 -31.89 -8.98 42.04
#